data_AF-A0A1Q7E6S8-F1
#
_entry.id   AF-A0A1Q7E6S8-F1
#
_cell.length_a   1.000
_cell.length_b   1.000
_cell.length_c   1.000
_cell.angle_alpha   90.00
_cell.angle_beta   90.00
_cell.angle_gamma   90.00
#
_symmetry.space_group_name_H-M   'P 1'
#
loop_
_entity.id
_entity.type
_entity.pdbx_description
1 polymer ?
#
loop_
_entity_poly.entity_id
_entity_poly.type
_entity_poly.pdbx_seq_one_letter_code
_entity_poly.pdbx_strand_id
1 'polypeptide(L)'
;MTVAAKNGIARFTDLRLSGSYGPKTLTFTAPGLTDVTATTVGLRPPIRSAEDRVDDFTGPQVHVIYVVPLGASDRKLDTELDIANSVDVFQTWLSRASGLQIRFDRYEGVVDVSFFALTQSDSQMRSLGPYIVSEINSELTAAGVIRPDKRYLVYYDGGSASVCGGAAWPPTVGGQTAAVYLRACGGLSLAQQPDDPPGYWEFAALHDLIHTLGVVSLEAPHYTSDNPAHVPEPNDLMYGGGSGPWEPTTVDVNNDDYFAPNLANGLANLAVNPFVERVAAPPAVAARTSPAGRPRFSTTLPPHQSLVQRRRWH
;
A
#
# COMPACT_ATOMS: atom_id res chain seq x y z
N MET A 1 -42.06 -17.30 -20.13
CA MET A 1 -42.30 -17.70 -18.72
C MET A 1 -41.16 -18.59 -18.29
N THR A 2 -40.49 -18.29 -17.19
CA THR A 2 -39.54 -19.21 -16.55
C THR A 2 -40.24 -19.96 -15.42
N VAL A 3 -39.70 -21.13 -15.04
CA VAL A 3 -40.21 -21.94 -13.93
C VAL A 3 -39.13 -22.14 -12.87
N ALA A 4 -39.53 -22.34 -11.61
CA ALA A 4 -38.58 -22.61 -10.54
C ALA A 4 -37.93 -23.99 -10.72
N ALA A 5 -36.60 -24.05 -10.61
CA ALA A 5 -35.88 -25.32 -10.54
C ALA A 5 -36.25 -26.04 -9.22
N LYS A 6 -36.52 -27.35 -9.29
CA LYS A 6 -36.64 -28.23 -8.11
C LYS A 6 -35.47 -29.21 -8.09
N ASN A 7 -34.67 -29.17 -7.03
CA ASN A 7 -33.59 -30.14 -6.76
C ASN A 7 -32.52 -30.28 -7.87
N GLY A 8 -32.20 -29.21 -8.60
CA GLY A 8 -31.12 -29.23 -9.60
C GLY A 8 -29.74 -29.39 -8.93
N ILE A 9 -28.86 -30.21 -9.52
CA ILE A 9 -27.48 -30.42 -9.05
C ILE A 9 -26.51 -30.02 -10.16
N ALA A 10 -25.63 -29.05 -9.89
CA ALA A 10 -24.45 -28.77 -10.69
C ALA A 10 -23.23 -29.45 -10.06
N ARG A 11 -22.50 -30.27 -10.82
CA ARG A 11 -21.27 -30.94 -10.37
C ARG A 11 -20.09 -30.49 -11.22
N PHE A 12 -18.99 -30.20 -10.55
CA PHE A 12 -17.72 -29.85 -11.14
C PHE A 12 -16.65 -30.76 -10.53
N THR A 13 -15.68 -31.21 -11.31
CA THR A 13 -14.51 -31.96 -10.80
C THR A 13 -13.37 -31.02 -10.41
N ASP A 14 -13.22 -29.90 -11.12
CA ASP A 14 -12.06 -29.01 -11.02
C ASP A 14 -12.48 -27.52 -11.04
N LEU A 15 -13.54 -27.18 -10.30
CA LEU A 15 -13.99 -25.78 -10.22
C LEU A 15 -12.91 -24.93 -9.55
N ARG A 16 -12.30 -24.03 -10.32
CA ARG A 16 -11.45 -22.95 -9.83
C ARG A 16 -12.18 -21.63 -9.89
N LEU A 17 -12.19 -20.90 -8.77
CA LEU A 17 -12.65 -19.52 -8.70
C LEU A 17 -11.44 -18.61 -8.52
N SER A 18 -11.23 -17.71 -9.46
CA SER A 18 -10.15 -16.71 -9.43
C SER A 18 -10.75 -15.31 -9.59
N GLY A 19 -10.00 -14.29 -9.19
CA GLY A 19 -10.44 -12.89 -9.17
C GLY A 19 -10.36 -12.29 -7.77
N SER A 20 -10.84 -11.05 -7.63
CA SER A 20 -10.72 -10.29 -6.38
C SER A 20 -11.27 -11.06 -5.19
N TYR A 21 -10.59 -11.02 -4.05
CA TYR A 21 -11.04 -11.70 -2.84
C TYR A 21 -12.30 -11.07 -2.21
N GLY A 22 -12.79 -11.68 -1.14
CA GLY A 22 -13.98 -11.27 -0.42
C GLY A 22 -15.24 -12.07 -0.79
N PRO A 23 -16.41 -11.65 -0.28
CA PRO A 23 -17.67 -12.36 -0.48
C PRO A 23 -18.11 -12.31 -1.95
N LYS A 24 -18.35 -13.49 -2.54
CA LYS A 24 -18.89 -13.67 -3.90
C LYS A 24 -20.22 -14.40 -3.85
N THR A 25 -21.17 -13.91 -4.64
CA THR A 25 -22.43 -14.61 -4.91
C THR A 25 -22.31 -15.27 -6.27
N LEU A 26 -22.43 -16.60 -6.32
CA LEU A 26 -22.51 -17.33 -7.58
C LEU A 26 -23.97 -17.35 -8.03
N THR A 27 -24.23 -16.89 -9.25
CA THR A 27 -25.56 -16.97 -9.89
C THR A 27 -25.56 -18.11 -10.90
N PHE A 28 -26.47 -19.05 -10.74
CA PHE A 28 -26.69 -20.15 -11.69
C PHE A 28 -27.87 -19.80 -12.59
N THR A 29 -27.61 -19.73 -13.89
CA THR A 29 -28.61 -19.40 -14.90
C THR A 29 -28.80 -20.56 -15.86
N ALA A 30 -30.04 -20.79 -16.31
CA ALA A 30 -30.36 -21.81 -17.29
C ALA A 30 -31.60 -21.40 -18.12
N PRO A 31 -31.61 -21.59 -19.46
CA PRO A 31 -32.74 -21.21 -20.29
C PRO A 31 -34.07 -21.82 -19.80
N GLY A 32 -35.09 -20.97 -19.65
CA GLY A 32 -36.43 -21.40 -19.21
C GLY A 32 -36.56 -21.64 -17.69
N LEU A 33 -35.48 -21.50 -16.91
CA LEU A 33 -35.50 -21.59 -15.46
C LEU A 33 -35.28 -20.22 -14.83
N THR A 34 -35.82 -20.04 -13.63
CA THR A 34 -35.50 -18.86 -12.79
C THR A 34 -34.10 -19.01 -12.24
N ASP A 35 -33.29 -17.95 -12.33
CA ASP A 35 -31.95 -17.90 -11.77
C ASP A 35 -31.95 -18.17 -10.26
N VAL A 36 -30.92 -18.85 -9.79
CA VAL A 36 -30.75 -19.18 -8.36
C VAL A 36 -29.36 -18.74 -7.94
N THR A 37 -29.24 -18.20 -6.72
CA THR A 37 -27.97 -17.79 -6.15
C THR A 37 -27.48 -18.79 -5.10
N ALA A 38 -26.17 -19.05 -5.07
CA ALA A 38 -25.53 -19.77 -3.97
C ALA A 38 -25.57 -18.95 -2.68
N THR A 39 -25.30 -19.61 -1.55
CA THR A 39 -24.78 -18.91 -0.37
C THR A 39 -23.43 -18.27 -0.72
N THR A 40 -23.10 -17.17 -0.05
CA THR A 40 -21.85 -16.43 -0.27
C THR A 40 -20.63 -17.33 -0.16
N VAL A 41 -19.78 -17.32 -1.20
CA VAL A 41 -18.46 -17.96 -1.23
C VAL A 41 -17.43 -16.89 -0.92
N GLY A 42 -16.66 -17.05 0.16
CA GLY A 42 -15.54 -16.15 0.45
C GLY A 42 -14.31 -16.57 -0.35
N LEU A 43 -13.95 -15.81 -1.39
CA LEU A 43 -12.63 -15.97 -1.98
C LEU A 43 -11.61 -15.38 -1.01
N ARG A 44 -10.63 -16.19 -0.62
CA ARG A 44 -9.57 -15.79 0.31
C ARG A 44 -8.22 -15.85 -0.40
N PRO A 45 -7.21 -15.11 0.09
CA PRO A 45 -5.85 -15.29 -0.36
C PRO A 45 -5.43 -16.75 -0.33
N PRO A 46 -4.49 -17.16 -1.20
CA PRO A 46 -3.80 -18.42 -0.99
C PRO A 46 -3.27 -18.47 0.44
N ILE A 47 -3.16 -19.69 0.96
CA ILE A 47 -2.50 -19.98 2.24
C ILE A 47 -1.26 -19.10 2.36
N ARG A 48 -1.09 -18.45 3.52
CA ARG A 48 0.06 -17.59 3.84
C ARG A 48 1.35 -18.12 3.20
N SER A 49 2.11 -17.22 2.59
CA SER A 49 3.43 -17.53 2.04
C SER A 49 4.48 -16.68 2.73
N ALA A 50 5.64 -17.27 2.99
CA ALA A 50 6.85 -16.54 3.37
C ALA A 50 7.69 -16.14 2.14
N GLU A 51 7.30 -16.62 0.96
CA GLU A 51 7.96 -16.39 -0.32
C GLU A 51 7.13 -15.42 -1.17
N ASP A 52 7.86 -14.62 -1.94
CA ASP A 52 7.38 -13.86 -3.08
C ASP A 52 7.05 -14.86 -4.20
N ARG A 53 5.77 -14.97 -4.56
CA ARG A 53 5.24 -16.01 -5.45
C ARG A 53 5.57 -15.68 -6.91
N VAL A 54 5.05 -16.49 -7.83
CA VAL A 54 5.27 -16.25 -9.26
C VAL A 54 4.45 -15.05 -9.72
N ASP A 55 5.14 -13.96 -10.02
CA ASP A 55 4.52 -12.73 -10.51
C ASP A 55 3.62 -12.96 -11.76
N ASP A 56 2.44 -12.30 -11.79
CA ASP A 56 1.54 -12.26 -12.96
C ASP A 56 2.13 -11.44 -14.12
N PHE A 57 3.08 -10.56 -13.83
CA PHE A 57 3.73 -9.67 -14.77
C PHE A 57 5.25 -9.71 -14.56
N THR A 58 6.04 -9.62 -15.63
CA THR A 58 7.51 -9.53 -15.54
C THR A 58 7.98 -8.09 -15.74
N GLY A 59 8.78 -7.58 -14.81
CA GLY A 59 9.35 -6.23 -14.85
C GLY A 59 9.46 -5.60 -13.47
N PRO A 60 9.75 -4.29 -13.38
CA PRO A 60 9.81 -3.56 -12.11
C PRO A 60 8.44 -3.49 -11.42
N GLN A 61 8.41 -3.89 -10.14
CA GLN A 61 7.18 -3.99 -9.33
C GLN A 61 7.47 -3.73 -7.85
N VAL A 62 6.41 -3.40 -7.13
CA VAL A 62 6.41 -3.28 -5.67
C VAL A 62 5.84 -4.56 -5.07
N HIS A 63 6.65 -5.27 -4.28
CA HIS A 63 6.19 -6.39 -3.47
C HIS A 63 5.70 -5.91 -2.11
N VAL A 64 4.68 -6.57 -1.56
CA VAL A 64 4.12 -6.25 -0.25
C VAL A 64 4.51 -7.32 0.76
N ILE A 65 4.94 -6.88 1.96
CA ILE A 65 5.34 -7.79 3.03
C ILE A 65 4.63 -7.41 4.32
N TYR A 66 3.94 -8.36 4.93
CA TYR A 66 3.47 -8.25 6.30
C TYR A 66 4.58 -8.73 7.25
N VAL A 67 5.08 -7.81 8.07
CA VAL A 67 6.23 -8.05 8.95
C VAL A 67 5.78 -8.05 10.41
N VAL A 68 6.13 -9.08 11.18
CA VAL A 68 5.75 -9.22 12.59
C VAL A 68 6.99 -9.30 13.49
N PRO A 69 7.07 -8.55 14.61
CA PRO A 69 8.18 -8.66 15.55
C PRO A 69 8.29 -10.04 16.21
N LEU A 70 9.49 -10.43 16.64
CA LEU A 70 9.73 -11.70 17.34
C LEU A 70 8.81 -11.82 18.56
N GLY A 71 8.07 -12.93 18.63
CA GLY A 71 7.21 -13.28 19.75
C GLY A 71 5.91 -12.45 19.85
N ALA A 72 5.63 -11.58 18.89
CA ALA A 72 4.37 -10.85 18.85
C ALA A 72 3.20 -11.75 18.39
N SER A 73 1.99 -11.44 18.87
CA SER A 73 0.78 -12.07 18.36
C SER A 73 0.52 -11.64 16.93
N ASP A 74 0.50 -12.62 16.03
CA ASP A 74 0.21 -12.46 14.62
C ASP A 74 -1.28 -12.17 14.36
N ARG A 75 -1.58 -11.02 13.76
CA ARG A 75 -2.95 -10.61 13.40
C ARG A 75 -3.42 -11.11 12.04
N LYS A 76 -2.55 -11.76 11.26
CA LYS A 76 -2.86 -12.39 9.97
C LYS A 76 -3.37 -11.44 8.89
N LEU A 77 -2.91 -10.19 8.91
CA LEU A 77 -3.34 -9.14 7.99
C LEU A 77 -2.99 -9.43 6.52
N ASP A 78 -2.04 -10.33 6.27
CA ASP A 78 -1.69 -10.88 4.95
C ASP A 78 -2.76 -11.82 4.39
N THR A 79 -3.53 -12.50 5.25
CA THR A 79 -4.52 -13.50 4.83
C THR A 79 -5.98 -13.10 5.03
N GLU A 80 -6.25 -12.06 5.84
CA GLU A 80 -7.61 -11.57 6.13
C GLU A 80 -8.02 -10.36 5.25
N LEU A 81 -7.24 -10.07 4.20
CA LEU A 81 -7.45 -9.01 3.19
C LEU A 81 -7.21 -7.58 3.64
N ASP A 82 -6.92 -7.30 4.91
CA ASP A 82 -6.67 -5.93 5.40
C ASP A 82 -5.60 -5.20 4.57
N ILE A 83 -4.46 -5.85 4.32
CA ILE A 83 -3.37 -5.25 3.53
C ILE A 83 -3.76 -5.11 2.06
N ALA A 84 -4.39 -6.13 1.47
CA ALA A 84 -4.82 -6.09 0.08
C ALA A 84 -5.84 -4.96 -0.16
N ASN A 85 -6.80 -4.80 0.76
CA ASN A 85 -7.78 -3.70 0.73
C ASN A 85 -7.09 -2.34 0.88
N SER A 86 -6.13 -2.21 1.80
CA SER A 86 -5.36 -0.97 1.97
C SER A 86 -4.66 -0.57 0.66
N VAL A 87 -4.01 -1.53 -0.02
CA VAL A 87 -3.36 -1.31 -1.31
C VAL A 87 -4.36 -0.91 -2.40
N ASP A 88 -5.46 -1.65 -2.54
CA ASP A 88 -6.48 -1.34 -3.54
C ASP A 88 -7.11 0.04 -3.32
N VAL A 89 -7.32 0.45 -2.07
CA VAL A 89 -7.89 1.77 -1.71
C VAL A 89 -6.96 2.92 -2.10
N PHE A 90 -5.67 2.89 -1.73
CA PHE A 90 -4.78 3.98 -2.14
C PHE A 90 -4.46 3.95 -3.63
N GLN A 91 -4.42 2.77 -4.29
CA GLN A 91 -4.28 2.67 -5.74
C GLN A 91 -5.48 3.28 -6.47
N THR A 92 -6.69 3.08 -5.93
CA THR A 92 -7.91 3.70 -6.45
C THR A 92 -7.86 5.22 -6.31
N TRP A 93 -7.38 5.73 -5.16
CA TRP A 93 -7.17 7.16 -4.99
C TRP A 93 -6.13 7.71 -5.97
N LEU A 94 -4.95 7.07 -6.06
CA LEU A 94 -3.85 7.50 -6.92
C LEU A 94 -4.30 7.57 -8.39
N SER A 95 -4.98 6.54 -8.89
CA SER A 95 -5.48 6.50 -10.26
C SER A 95 -6.49 7.59 -10.58
N ARG A 96 -7.34 7.96 -9.62
CA ARG A 96 -8.27 9.09 -9.78
C ARG A 96 -7.58 10.44 -9.72
N ALA A 97 -6.60 10.59 -8.84
CA ALA A 97 -5.88 11.84 -8.63
C ALA A 97 -4.87 12.15 -9.76
N SER A 98 -4.32 11.12 -10.41
CA SER A 98 -3.19 11.29 -11.34
C SER A 98 -3.31 10.55 -12.68
N GLY A 99 -4.24 9.59 -12.80
CA GLY A 99 -4.26 8.65 -13.94
C GLY A 99 -3.12 7.63 -13.91
N LEU A 100 -2.46 7.45 -12.75
CA LEU A 100 -1.38 6.49 -12.55
C LEU A 100 -1.77 5.36 -11.59
N GLN A 101 -1.11 4.22 -11.74
CA GLN A 101 -1.09 3.16 -10.73
C GLN A 101 0.34 2.68 -10.53
N ILE A 102 0.68 2.33 -9.28
CA ILE A 102 1.91 1.61 -8.99
C ILE A 102 1.74 0.17 -9.46
N ARG A 103 2.77 -0.38 -10.11
CA ARG A 103 2.86 -1.79 -10.47
C ARG A 103 3.12 -2.60 -9.22
N PHE A 104 2.07 -3.03 -8.54
CA PHE A 104 2.20 -4.01 -7.47
C PHE A 104 2.43 -5.39 -8.06
N ASP A 105 3.29 -6.14 -7.40
CA ASP A 105 3.40 -7.58 -7.60
C ASP A 105 2.05 -8.24 -7.31
N ARG A 106 1.65 -9.12 -8.21
CA ARG A 106 0.40 -9.85 -8.14
C ARG A 106 0.60 -11.31 -8.42
N TYR A 107 -0.17 -12.14 -7.73
CA TYR A 107 -0.26 -13.58 -7.95
C TYR A 107 -1.73 -13.96 -8.16
N GLU A 108 -2.08 -14.44 -9.35
CA GLU A 108 -3.46 -14.82 -9.71
C GLU A 108 -4.48 -13.67 -9.63
N GLY A 109 -4.04 -12.45 -9.97
CA GLY A 109 -4.85 -11.25 -10.10
C GLY A 109 -4.97 -10.40 -8.83
N VAL A 110 -4.35 -10.81 -7.72
CA VAL A 110 -4.40 -10.13 -6.42
C VAL A 110 -3.01 -9.69 -6.01
N VAL A 111 -2.90 -8.64 -5.18
CA VAL A 111 -1.61 -8.21 -4.63
C VAL A 111 -0.97 -9.39 -3.89
N ASP A 112 0.27 -9.72 -4.25
CA ASP A 112 1.01 -10.77 -3.55
C ASP A 112 1.55 -10.20 -2.24
N VAL A 113 1.13 -10.81 -1.13
CA VAL A 113 1.57 -10.43 0.21
C VAL A 113 2.32 -11.60 0.81
N SER A 114 3.60 -11.39 1.08
CA SER A 114 4.43 -12.35 1.83
C SER A 114 4.46 -12.03 3.32
N PHE A 115 4.72 -13.03 4.14
CA PHE A 115 4.84 -12.93 5.59
C PHE A 115 6.30 -13.05 6.01
N PHE A 116 6.75 -12.17 6.89
CA PHE A 116 8.08 -12.23 7.48
C PHE A 116 8.04 -12.01 9.00
N ALA A 117 8.68 -12.89 9.75
CA ALA A 117 8.88 -12.70 11.19
C ALA A 117 10.29 -12.18 11.43
N LEU A 118 10.42 -11.03 12.11
CA LEU A 118 11.71 -10.49 12.50
C LEU A 118 12.36 -11.37 13.57
N THR A 119 13.69 -11.30 13.61
CA THR A 119 14.51 -11.86 14.69
C THR A 119 14.53 -10.96 15.92
N GLN A 120 14.08 -9.71 15.82
CA GLN A 120 13.99 -8.75 16.90
C GLN A 120 12.56 -8.58 17.42
N SER A 121 12.43 -8.45 18.74
CA SER A 121 11.17 -8.15 19.41
C SER A 121 10.75 -6.68 19.22
N ASP A 122 9.48 -6.37 19.46
CA ASP A 122 8.97 -5.00 19.30
C ASP A 122 9.72 -3.97 20.18
N SER A 123 10.13 -4.36 21.39
CA SER A 123 10.88 -3.46 22.27
C SER A 123 12.29 -3.15 21.75
N GLN A 124 12.95 -4.14 21.13
CA GLN A 124 14.25 -3.95 20.47
C GLN A 124 14.09 -3.04 19.25
N MET A 125 13.11 -3.31 18.38
CA MET A 125 12.83 -2.47 17.22
C MET A 125 12.52 -1.03 17.63
N ARG A 126 11.68 -0.81 18.65
CA ARG A 126 11.36 0.53 19.16
C ARG A 126 12.57 1.29 19.70
N SER A 127 13.57 0.60 20.23
CA SER A 127 14.81 1.21 20.73
C SER A 127 15.68 1.80 19.62
N LEU A 128 15.46 1.38 18.36
CA LEU A 128 16.14 1.91 17.19
C LEU A 128 15.63 3.31 16.80
N GLY A 129 14.52 3.78 17.38
CA GLY A 129 13.92 5.07 17.06
C GLY A 129 13.57 5.17 15.56
N PRO A 130 14.14 6.11 14.80
CA PRO A 130 13.82 6.26 13.38
C PRO A 130 14.39 5.16 12.48
N TYR A 131 15.32 4.33 12.96
CA TYR A 131 16.03 3.35 12.14
C TYR A 131 15.30 2.01 11.96
N ILE A 132 14.03 1.91 12.36
CA ILE A 132 13.23 0.67 12.25
C ILE A 132 13.18 0.16 10.81
N VAL A 133 12.87 1.01 9.83
CA VAL A 133 12.83 0.60 8.40
C VAL A 133 14.19 0.12 7.89
N SER A 134 15.29 0.73 8.33
CA SER A 134 16.65 0.30 7.95
C SER A 134 16.94 -1.10 8.48
N GLU A 135 16.50 -1.38 9.70
CA GLU A 135 16.65 -2.71 10.30
C GLU A 135 15.76 -3.75 9.60
N ILE A 136 14.50 -3.42 9.30
CA ILE A 136 13.62 -4.28 8.51
C ILE A 136 14.26 -4.59 7.15
N ASN A 137 14.76 -3.58 6.43
CA ASN A 137 15.46 -3.79 5.16
C ASN A 137 16.69 -4.70 5.34
N SER A 138 17.45 -4.54 6.43
CA SER A 138 18.62 -5.36 6.76
C SER A 138 18.24 -6.82 6.98
N GLU A 139 17.23 -7.11 7.81
CA GLU A 139 16.78 -8.48 8.07
C GLU A 139 16.20 -9.16 6.82
N LEU A 140 15.41 -8.43 6.02
CA LEU A 140 14.90 -8.93 4.73
C LEU A 140 16.03 -9.22 3.74
N THR A 141 17.06 -8.37 3.70
CA THR A 141 18.24 -8.58 2.86
C THR A 141 19.03 -9.81 3.31
N ALA A 142 19.28 -9.94 4.62
CA ALA A 142 19.99 -11.08 5.19
C ALA A 142 19.25 -12.41 4.97
N ALA A 143 17.92 -12.37 4.92
CA ALA A 143 17.08 -13.52 4.61
C ALA A 143 16.95 -13.81 3.11
N GLY A 144 17.55 -13.00 2.23
CA GLY A 144 17.47 -13.18 0.77
C GLY A 144 16.12 -12.81 0.15
N VAL A 145 15.27 -12.05 0.85
CA VAL A 145 13.95 -11.62 0.37
C VAL A 145 14.07 -10.48 -0.65
N ILE A 146 15.04 -9.59 -0.47
CA ILE A 146 15.21 -8.39 -1.29
C ILE A 146 15.84 -8.74 -2.65
N ARG A 147 15.11 -8.43 -3.72
CA ARG A 147 15.49 -8.58 -5.13
C ARG A 147 15.79 -7.21 -5.74
N PRO A 148 16.84 -7.05 -6.55
CA PRO A 148 17.29 -5.73 -7.05
C PRO A 148 16.29 -5.03 -7.98
N ASP A 149 15.43 -5.79 -8.64
CA ASP A 149 14.41 -5.34 -9.59
C ASP A 149 13.07 -4.97 -8.93
N LYS A 150 12.93 -5.19 -7.62
CA LYS A 150 11.72 -4.85 -6.86
C LYS A 150 11.92 -3.65 -5.92
N ARG A 151 10.79 -3.11 -5.47
CA ARG A 151 10.67 -2.26 -4.27
C ARG A 151 9.73 -2.95 -3.30
N TYR A 152 9.78 -2.57 -2.04
CA TYR A 152 9.07 -3.27 -0.97
C TYR A 152 8.25 -2.30 -0.14
N LEU A 153 6.94 -2.56 -0.04
CA LEU A 153 6.06 -1.90 0.91
C LEU A 153 5.80 -2.85 2.08
N VAL A 154 6.28 -2.47 3.26
CA VAL A 154 6.15 -3.25 4.48
C VAL A 154 5.01 -2.71 5.33
N TYR A 155 4.12 -3.61 5.72
CA TYR A 155 3.16 -3.41 6.80
C TYR A 155 3.73 -4.06 8.05
N TYR A 156 4.39 -3.27 8.90
CA TYR A 156 5.03 -3.76 10.11
C TYR A 156 4.05 -3.74 11.29
N ASP A 157 3.74 -4.90 11.87
CA ASP A 157 2.84 -5.05 13.02
C ASP A 157 3.50 -4.75 14.38
N GLY A 158 4.44 -3.82 14.38
CA GLY A 158 5.06 -3.30 15.59
C GLY A 158 4.80 -1.82 15.77
N GLY A 159 5.29 -1.30 16.89
CA GLY A 159 5.14 0.09 17.29
C GLY A 159 6.40 0.92 17.03
N SER A 160 6.22 2.22 17.17
CA SER A 160 7.30 3.20 17.27
C SER A 160 6.88 4.28 18.27
N ALA A 161 7.85 4.89 18.94
CA ALA A 161 7.62 5.97 19.89
C ALA A 161 7.67 7.37 19.25
N SER A 162 8.14 7.50 18.01
CA SER A 162 8.49 8.81 17.42
C SER A 162 7.95 9.04 16.01
N VAL A 163 7.76 7.98 15.22
CA VAL A 163 7.39 8.05 13.80
C VAL A 163 6.33 7.01 13.47
N CYS A 164 5.57 7.22 12.40
CA CYS A 164 4.51 6.29 11.98
C CYS A 164 4.98 5.30 10.91
N GLY A 165 6.17 5.51 10.37
CA GLY A 165 6.75 4.72 9.31
C GLY A 165 8.14 5.25 8.95
N GLY A 166 8.61 4.88 7.77
CA GLY A 166 9.86 5.34 7.20
C GLY A 166 10.18 4.63 5.89
N ALA A 167 11.07 5.22 5.12
CA ALA A 167 11.44 4.68 3.82
C ALA A 167 12.91 4.90 3.45
N ALA A 168 13.40 4.04 2.57
CA ALA A 168 14.54 4.37 1.72
C ALA A 168 14.17 5.55 0.80
N TRP A 169 15.16 6.36 0.44
CA TRP A 169 15.00 7.55 -0.41
C TRP A 169 16.22 7.69 -1.34
N PRO A 170 16.29 6.87 -2.40
CA PRO A 170 17.42 6.91 -3.32
C PRO A 170 17.48 8.25 -4.09
N PRO A 171 18.68 8.75 -4.41
CA PRO A 171 19.99 8.15 -4.10
C PRO A 171 20.52 8.50 -2.70
N THR A 172 19.83 9.36 -1.95
CA THR A 172 20.32 9.95 -0.69
C THR A 172 20.38 8.95 0.47
N VAL A 173 19.34 8.13 0.63
CA VAL A 173 19.26 7.02 1.59
C VAL A 173 19.00 5.74 0.81
N GLY A 174 20.01 4.86 0.80
CA GLY A 174 19.91 3.56 0.14
C GLY A 174 18.93 2.61 0.82
N GLY A 175 18.59 1.54 0.10
CA GLY A 175 17.58 0.55 0.50
C GLY A 175 16.49 0.42 -0.56
N GLN A 176 15.57 -0.52 -0.36
CA GLN A 176 14.47 -0.80 -1.30
C GLN A 176 13.10 -0.83 -0.60
N THR A 177 13.07 -0.54 0.70
CA THR A 177 11.91 -0.74 1.57
C THR A 177 11.34 0.58 2.07
N ALA A 178 10.01 0.69 2.00
CA ALA A 178 9.16 1.57 2.78
C ALA A 178 8.43 0.74 3.84
N ALA A 179 8.14 1.29 5.00
CA ALA A 179 7.45 0.58 6.06
C ALA A 179 6.51 1.48 6.86
N VAL A 180 5.24 1.07 7.00
CA VAL A 180 4.29 1.67 7.96
C VAL A 180 4.24 0.85 9.25
N TYR A 181 4.20 1.51 10.41
CA TYR A 181 4.27 0.89 11.73
C TYR A 181 2.88 0.84 12.38
N LEU A 182 2.16 -0.26 12.19
CA LEU A 182 0.72 -0.37 12.43
C LEU A 182 0.29 -0.21 13.88
N ARG A 183 1.20 -0.34 14.85
CA ARG A 183 0.94 -0.09 16.28
C ARG A 183 1.44 1.27 16.75
N ALA A 184 2.04 2.07 15.86
CA ALA A 184 2.35 3.46 16.12
C ALA A 184 1.11 4.35 15.88
N CYS A 185 1.24 5.63 16.23
CA CYS A 185 0.34 6.69 15.78
C CYS A 185 -1.16 6.42 16.00
N GLY A 186 -1.48 5.91 17.20
CA GLY A 186 -2.85 5.66 17.65
C GLY A 186 -3.42 4.31 17.25
N GLY A 187 -2.65 3.44 16.57
CA GLY A 187 -3.11 2.09 16.21
C GLY A 187 -4.37 2.11 15.35
N LEU A 188 -4.43 3.02 14.39
CA LEU A 188 -5.57 3.17 13.48
C LEU A 188 -5.79 1.89 12.67
N SER A 189 -7.00 1.67 12.19
CA SER A 189 -7.33 0.53 11.35
C SER A 189 -6.97 0.79 9.89
N LEU A 190 -6.57 -0.27 9.18
CA LEU A 190 -6.51 -0.28 7.72
C LEU A 190 -7.92 -0.26 7.13
N ALA A 191 -8.03 0.15 5.87
CA ALA A 191 -9.26 -0.01 5.09
C ALA A 191 -9.78 -1.46 5.15
N GLN A 192 -11.08 -1.61 5.37
CA GLN A 192 -11.71 -2.92 5.58
C GLN A 192 -12.36 -3.45 4.31
N GLN A 193 -12.64 -2.58 3.34
CA GLN A 193 -13.18 -2.92 2.02
C GLN A 193 -12.42 -2.18 0.91
N PRO A 194 -12.32 -2.75 -0.31
CA PRO A 194 -11.65 -2.09 -1.45
C PRO A 194 -12.26 -0.75 -1.89
N ASP A 195 -13.53 -0.48 -1.54
CA ASP A 195 -14.24 0.77 -1.87
C ASP A 195 -14.28 1.79 -0.74
N ASP A 196 -13.63 1.51 0.40
CA ASP A 196 -13.49 2.47 1.49
C ASP A 196 -12.71 3.72 1.03
N PRO A 197 -13.01 4.91 1.58
CA PRO A 197 -12.13 6.06 1.37
C PRO A 197 -10.76 5.83 2.03
N PRO A 198 -9.65 6.32 1.44
CA PRO A 198 -8.33 6.20 2.06
C PRO A 198 -8.29 6.87 3.43
N GLY A 199 -7.79 6.12 4.42
CA GLY A 199 -7.48 6.60 5.75
C GLY A 199 -6.03 7.02 5.89
N TYR A 200 -5.57 7.14 7.14
CA TYR A 200 -4.21 7.60 7.45
C TYR A 200 -3.17 6.62 6.92
N TRP A 201 -3.39 5.33 7.16
CA TRP A 201 -2.44 4.29 6.76
C TRP A 201 -2.36 4.13 5.25
N GLU A 202 -3.46 4.28 4.53
CA GLU A 202 -3.47 4.24 3.07
C GLU A 202 -2.64 5.39 2.48
N PHE A 203 -2.77 6.60 3.02
CA PHE A 203 -1.93 7.72 2.60
C PHE A 203 -0.47 7.57 3.05
N ALA A 204 -0.23 7.15 4.29
CA ALA A 204 1.12 6.94 4.83
C ALA A 204 1.88 5.86 4.04
N ALA A 205 1.22 4.75 3.72
CA ALA A 205 1.82 3.66 2.94
C ALA A 205 2.20 4.13 1.54
N LEU A 206 1.32 4.89 0.87
CA LEU A 206 1.61 5.45 -0.44
C LEU A 206 2.72 6.51 -0.40
N HIS A 207 2.67 7.42 0.58
CA HIS A 207 3.69 8.44 0.83
C HIS A 207 5.09 7.82 1.02
N ASP A 208 5.22 6.88 1.94
CA ASP A 208 6.48 6.19 2.21
C ASP A 208 6.96 5.38 1.02
N LEU A 209 6.05 4.70 0.31
CA LEU A 209 6.40 3.91 -0.85
C LEU A 209 7.05 4.77 -1.94
N ILE A 210 6.51 5.96 -2.24
CA ILE A 210 7.04 6.78 -3.33
C ILE A 210 8.38 7.44 -2.97
N HIS A 211 8.74 7.56 -1.68
CA HIS A 211 10.12 7.85 -1.27
C HIS A 211 11.12 6.85 -1.84
N THR A 212 10.77 5.56 -1.89
CA THR A 212 11.66 4.51 -2.46
C THR A 212 11.87 4.64 -3.98
N LEU A 213 11.05 5.46 -4.63
CA LEU A 213 11.12 5.81 -6.05
C LEU A 213 11.95 7.08 -6.30
N GLY A 214 12.50 7.68 -5.24
CA GLY A 214 13.34 8.88 -5.25
C GLY A 214 12.58 10.20 -5.08
N VAL A 215 11.30 10.13 -4.71
CA VAL A 215 10.42 11.29 -4.56
C VAL A 215 10.34 11.70 -3.08
N VAL A 216 10.45 12.97 -2.69
CA VAL A 216 10.72 14.15 -3.51
C VAL A 216 12.24 14.31 -3.63
N SER A 217 12.76 14.62 -4.81
CA SER A 217 14.20 14.84 -4.99
C SER A 217 14.68 16.14 -4.35
N LEU A 218 15.95 16.24 -3.97
CA LEU A 218 16.55 17.48 -3.42
C LEU A 218 16.58 18.63 -4.43
N GLU A 219 16.42 18.31 -5.71
CA GLU A 219 16.39 19.24 -6.82
C GLU A 219 15.00 19.82 -7.08
N ALA A 220 13.95 19.31 -6.43
CA ALA A 220 12.59 19.80 -6.60
C ALA A 220 12.49 21.28 -6.16
N PRO A 221 11.77 22.15 -6.88
CA PRO A 221 11.73 23.58 -6.60
C PRO A 221 11.19 23.94 -5.21
N HIS A 222 10.29 23.13 -4.65
CA HIS A 222 9.63 23.40 -3.38
C HIS A 222 9.94 22.39 -2.28
N TYR A 223 11.03 21.60 -2.39
CA TYR A 223 11.41 20.73 -1.27
C TYR A 223 11.71 21.56 0.01
N THR A 224 11.40 21.00 1.18
CA THR A 224 11.69 21.67 2.45
C THR A 224 13.06 21.26 2.99
N SER A 225 13.90 22.23 3.37
CA SER A 225 15.24 21.95 3.91
C SER A 225 15.21 21.33 5.32
N ASP A 226 14.21 21.73 6.13
CA ASP A 226 14.05 21.26 7.51
C ASP A 226 13.44 19.85 7.57
N ASN A 227 12.70 19.46 6.54
CA ASN A 227 12.25 18.09 6.32
C ASN A 227 12.54 17.66 4.86
N PRO A 228 13.81 17.28 4.55
CA PRO A 228 14.18 16.84 3.21
C PRO A 228 13.27 15.71 2.70
N ALA A 229 13.16 15.57 1.38
CA ALA A 229 12.28 14.63 0.69
C ALA A 229 10.77 14.96 0.72
N HIS A 230 10.38 16.13 1.24
CA HIS A 230 8.99 16.55 1.36
C HIS A 230 8.75 17.96 0.81
N VAL A 231 7.48 18.28 0.57
CA VAL A 231 6.99 19.61 0.14
C VAL A 231 6.16 20.30 1.23
N PRO A 232 5.93 21.63 1.17
CA PRO A 232 5.27 22.38 2.23
C PRO A 232 3.74 22.43 2.16
N GLU A 233 3.11 21.98 1.08
CA GLU A 233 1.66 22.13 0.86
C GLU A 233 0.86 21.05 1.60
N PRO A 234 -0.03 21.38 2.55
CA PRO A 234 -0.76 20.38 3.33
C PRO A 234 -1.69 19.45 2.54
N ASN A 235 -2.04 19.85 1.32
CA ASN A 235 -2.89 19.09 0.40
C ASN A 235 -2.12 18.18 -0.56
N ASP A 236 -0.80 18.25 -0.53
CA ASP A 236 0.12 17.40 -1.27
C ASP A 236 0.29 16.04 -0.57
N LEU A 237 0.44 14.99 -1.36
CA LEU A 237 0.75 13.68 -0.83
C LEU A 237 2.07 13.68 -0.07
N MET A 238 3.08 14.42 -0.53
CA MET A 238 4.42 14.48 0.04
C MET A 238 4.62 15.62 1.03
N TYR A 239 3.54 16.15 1.61
CA TYR A 239 3.62 17.15 2.66
C TYR A 239 4.45 16.66 3.86
N GLY A 240 5.49 17.43 4.21
CA GLY A 240 6.41 17.10 5.30
C GLY A 240 5.97 17.57 6.68
N GLY A 241 4.83 18.25 6.77
CA GLY A 241 4.44 18.92 8.00
C GLY A 241 4.78 20.40 8.06
N GLY A 242 4.35 21.04 9.15
CA GLY A 242 4.50 22.47 9.34
C GLY A 242 3.21 23.11 9.84
N SER A 243 2.68 24.07 9.07
CA SER A 243 1.65 25.03 9.51
C SER A 243 0.24 24.47 9.63
N GLY A 244 -0.02 23.23 9.22
CA GLY A 244 -1.37 22.65 9.22
C GLY A 244 -1.41 21.12 9.21
N PRO A 245 -2.60 20.52 9.38
CA PRO A 245 -2.79 19.07 9.30
C PRO A 245 -2.55 18.57 7.88
N TRP A 246 -2.07 17.33 7.74
CA TRP A 246 -1.91 16.68 6.46
C TRP A 246 -3.28 16.23 5.92
N GLU A 247 -3.70 16.74 4.76
CA GLU A 247 -4.99 16.42 4.12
C GLU A 247 -4.82 16.22 2.59
N PRO A 248 -4.24 15.08 2.14
CA PRO A 248 -3.96 14.84 0.73
C PRO A 248 -5.23 14.93 -0.12
N THR A 249 -5.20 15.81 -1.12
CA THR A 249 -6.25 15.88 -2.16
C THR A 249 -5.71 15.78 -3.57
N THR A 250 -4.41 16.00 -3.73
CA THR A 250 -3.68 15.82 -4.99
C THR A 250 -2.45 14.95 -4.72
N VAL A 251 -1.87 14.42 -5.80
CA VAL A 251 -0.54 13.83 -5.73
C VAL A 251 0.43 14.96 -5.48
N ASP A 252 0.69 15.78 -6.50
CA ASP A 252 1.62 16.92 -6.47
C ASP A 252 0.79 18.22 -6.64
N VAL A 253 0.94 19.18 -5.73
CA VAL A 253 0.28 20.49 -5.82
C VAL A 253 0.98 21.32 -6.89
N ASN A 254 0.24 21.76 -7.90
CA ASN A 254 0.73 22.44 -9.10
C ASN A 254 1.52 21.56 -10.09
N ASN A 255 1.84 20.31 -9.74
CA ASN A 255 2.55 19.37 -10.62
C ASN A 255 3.93 19.90 -11.02
N ASP A 256 4.71 20.40 -10.07
CA ASP A 256 6.01 21.02 -10.34
C ASP A 256 7.19 20.46 -9.53
N ASP A 257 6.95 19.55 -8.59
CA ASP A 257 7.99 18.97 -7.74
C ASP A 257 8.43 17.56 -8.16
N TYR A 258 7.48 16.67 -8.42
CA TYR A 258 7.78 15.24 -8.65
C TYR A 258 6.74 14.48 -9.50
N PHE A 259 5.68 15.13 -9.96
CA PHE A 259 4.71 14.55 -10.88
C PHE A 259 4.26 15.56 -11.95
N ALA A 260 4.76 15.40 -13.18
CA ALA A 260 4.19 16.05 -14.36
C ALA A 260 4.57 15.29 -15.65
N PRO A 261 3.86 15.47 -16.77
CA PRO A 261 4.28 14.90 -18.05
C PRO A 261 5.69 15.30 -18.47
N ASN A 262 6.10 16.53 -18.15
CA ASN A 262 7.39 17.11 -18.51
C ASN A 262 7.97 17.92 -17.34
N LEU A 263 8.51 17.23 -16.34
CA LEU A 263 9.33 17.88 -15.30
C LEU A 263 10.73 18.20 -15.84
N ALA A 264 11.42 19.12 -15.16
CA ALA A 264 12.81 19.46 -15.49
C ALA A 264 13.71 18.22 -15.41
N ASN A 265 14.69 18.14 -16.32
CA ASN A 265 15.64 17.02 -16.34
C ASN A 265 16.40 16.94 -15.00
N GLY A 266 16.50 15.73 -14.46
CA GLY A 266 17.16 15.47 -13.18
C GLY A 266 16.21 15.34 -11.99
N LEU A 267 14.94 15.77 -12.12
CA LEU A 267 13.92 15.54 -11.10
C LEU A 267 13.46 14.08 -11.10
N ALA A 268 13.26 13.53 -9.91
CA ALA A 268 12.49 12.29 -9.79
C ALA A 268 11.05 12.56 -10.25
N ASN A 269 10.59 11.81 -11.25
CA ASN A 269 9.26 12.03 -11.84
C ASN A 269 8.44 10.75 -11.81
N LEU A 270 7.38 10.76 -11.02
CA LEU A 270 6.47 9.63 -10.84
C LEU A 270 5.80 9.23 -12.17
N ALA A 271 5.54 10.18 -13.07
CA ALA A 271 4.83 9.95 -14.34
C ALA A 271 5.61 9.10 -15.36
N VAL A 272 6.92 8.94 -15.17
CA VAL A 272 7.81 8.16 -16.04
C VAL A 272 8.61 7.12 -15.25
N ASN A 273 8.27 6.91 -13.97
CA ASN A 273 8.97 5.96 -13.12
C ASN A 273 8.66 4.51 -13.56
N PRO A 274 9.65 3.62 -13.65
CA PRO A 274 9.45 2.25 -14.16
C PRO A 274 8.51 1.40 -13.29
N PHE A 275 8.33 1.73 -12.02
CA PHE A 275 7.40 1.05 -11.10
C PHE A 275 5.96 1.55 -11.21
N VAL A 276 5.68 2.46 -12.14
CA VAL A 276 4.37 3.11 -12.31
C VAL A 276 3.87 2.91 -13.73
N GLU A 277 2.56 2.86 -13.89
CA GLU A 277 1.90 2.80 -15.18
C GLU A 277 0.76 3.79 -15.30
N ARG A 278 0.50 4.23 -16.54
CA ARG A 278 -0.69 5.02 -16.84
C ARG A 278 -1.88 4.09 -16.96
N VAL A 279 -2.97 4.47 -16.31
CA VAL A 279 -4.24 3.77 -16.42
C VAL A 279 -5.32 4.74 -16.89
N ALA A 280 -6.33 4.21 -17.57
CA ALA A 280 -7.54 4.97 -17.78
C ALA A 280 -8.14 5.32 -16.41
N ALA A 281 -8.66 6.53 -16.26
CA ALA A 281 -9.36 6.91 -15.03
C ALA A 281 -10.44 5.86 -14.73
N PRO A 282 -10.50 5.31 -13.50
CA PRO A 282 -11.56 4.38 -13.14
C PRO A 282 -12.93 5.03 -13.40
N PRO A 283 -13.95 4.26 -13.84
CA PRO A 283 -15.29 4.80 -13.97
C PRO A 283 -15.73 5.42 -12.63
N ALA A 284 -16.41 6.57 -12.71
CA ALA A 284 -16.92 7.25 -11.52
C ALA A 284 -17.84 6.28 -10.75
N VAL A 285 -17.40 5.86 -9.57
CA VAL A 285 -18.27 5.09 -8.66
C VAL A 285 -19.32 6.07 -8.15
N ALA A 286 -20.60 5.68 -8.22
CA ALA A 286 -21.68 6.46 -7.63
C ALA A 286 -21.31 6.77 -6.18
N ALA A 287 -21.22 8.05 -5.84
CA ALA A 287 -20.83 8.49 -4.52
C ALA A 287 -21.78 7.85 -3.49
N ARG A 288 -21.32 6.80 -2.80
CA ARG A 288 -21.94 6.41 -1.55
C ARG A 288 -21.79 7.63 -0.67
N THR A 289 -22.90 8.14 -0.15
CA THR A 289 -22.91 9.29 0.75
C THR A 289 -21.86 9.06 1.82
N SER A 290 -20.75 9.80 1.75
CA SER A 290 -19.77 9.80 2.83
C SER A 290 -20.54 10.11 4.10
N PRO A 291 -20.40 9.32 5.19
CA PRO A 291 -20.86 9.77 6.48
C PRO A 291 -20.25 11.16 6.70
N ALA A 292 -21.10 12.14 7.05
CA ALA A 292 -20.65 13.51 7.25
C ALA A 292 -19.46 13.53 8.22
N GLY A 293 -18.28 13.88 7.71
CA GLY A 293 -17.01 13.81 8.43
C GLY A 293 -15.95 13.11 7.62
N ARG A 294 -15.30 13.83 6.70
CA ARG A 294 -13.95 13.44 6.26
C ARG A 294 -13.10 13.28 7.51
N PRO A 295 -12.30 12.20 7.66
CA PRO A 295 -11.39 12.12 8.78
C PRO A 295 -10.44 13.31 8.67
N ARG A 296 -10.67 14.34 9.49
CA ARG A 296 -9.60 15.26 9.82
C ARG A 296 -8.58 14.38 10.52
N PHE A 297 -7.46 14.12 9.87
CA PHE A 297 -6.31 13.57 10.56
C PHE A 297 -6.03 14.56 11.68
N SER A 298 -6.36 14.13 12.91
CA SER A 298 -6.39 15.00 14.07
C SER A 298 -5.12 15.84 14.09
N THR A 299 -5.20 17.10 14.52
CA THR A 299 -4.05 18.01 14.73
C THR A 299 -2.97 17.45 15.68
N THR A 300 -3.15 16.23 16.19
CA THR A 300 -2.24 15.46 17.04
C THR A 300 -1.54 14.29 16.36
N LEU A 301 -1.93 13.89 15.14
CA LEU A 301 -1.14 12.91 14.38
C LEU A 301 -0.05 13.68 13.65
N PRO A 302 1.24 13.35 13.88
CA PRO A 302 2.30 14.05 13.21
C PRO A 302 2.14 13.85 11.69
N PRO A 303 2.47 14.87 10.88
CA PRO A 303 2.76 14.66 9.47
C PRO A 303 3.74 13.49 9.43
N HIS A 304 3.51 12.53 8.55
CA HIS A 304 4.26 11.28 8.53
C HIS A 304 5.76 11.59 8.43
N GLN A 305 6.47 11.68 9.56
CA GLN A 305 7.88 12.03 9.58
C GLN A 305 8.62 10.76 9.18
N SER A 306 8.69 10.50 7.88
CA SER A 306 9.66 9.56 7.34
C SER A 306 11.03 10.16 7.64
N LEU A 307 11.65 9.70 8.73
CA LEU A 307 13.01 10.12 9.07
C LEU A 307 13.96 9.38 8.14
N VAL A 308 14.24 10.04 7.02
CA VAL A 308 15.19 9.59 6.02
C VAL A 308 16.62 9.84 6.54
N GLN A 309 17.15 8.91 7.33
CA GLN A 309 18.45 9.07 8.00
C GLN A 309 19.55 8.18 7.42
N ARG A 310 20.70 8.80 7.13
CA ARG A 310 21.92 8.09 6.72
C ARG A 310 22.52 7.34 7.90
N ARG A 311 22.34 6.02 8.00
CA ARG A 311 23.40 5.19 8.59
C ARG A 311 24.43 4.91 7.51
N ARG A 312 25.72 5.06 7.84
CA ARG A 312 26.78 4.50 7.01
C ARG A 312 26.59 2.99 7.04
N TRP A 313 26.16 2.43 5.91
CA TRP A 313 26.18 0.99 5.67
C TRP A 313 27.65 0.53 5.81
N HIS A 314 27.90 -0.36 6.76
CA HIS A 314 29.18 -1.06 6.93
C HIS A 314 29.03 -2.47 6.38
#